data_AF-A0A7X0IX80-F1
#
_entry.id   AF-A0A7X0IX80-F1
#
_cell.length_a   1.000
_cell.length_b   1.000
_cell.length_c   1.000
_cell.angle_alpha   90.00
_cell.angle_beta   90.00
_cell.angle_gamma   90.00
#
_symmetry.space_group_name_H-M   'P 1'
#
loop_
_entity.id
_entity.type
_entity.pdbx_description
1 polymer ?
#
loop_
_entity_poly.entity_id
_entity_poly.type
_entity_poly.pdbx_seq_one_letter_code
_entity_poly.pdbx_strand_id
1 'polypeptide(L)'
;MEMNASDRDLVEVMKRYFAVKAEVEDVKIRLEAARRESGEEIEIFYNPRINIDHAADILHSHSLKQELARLMDWAEAWGRQDLATDPA
;
A
#
# COMPACT_ATOMS: atom_id res chain seq x y z
N MET A 1 30.79 6.12 -5.00
CA MET A 1 29.49 6.70 -5.36
C MET A 1 28.87 7.13 -4.04
N GLU A 2 28.91 8.43 -3.73
CA GLU A 2 28.31 8.95 -2.50
C GLU A 2 26.80 8.99 -2.69
N MET A 3 26.06 8.42 -1.74
CA MET A 3 24.59 8.45 -1.75
C MET A 3 24.17 9.85 -1.32
N ASN A 4 23.61 10.64 -2.24
CA ASN A 4 23.20 12.01 -1.95
C ASN A 4 21.95 11.99 -1.03
N ALA A 5 21.52 13.15 -0.52
CA ALA A 5 20.33 13.21 0.34
C ALA A 5 19.05 12.70 -0.34
N SER A 6 18.92 12.95 -1.64
CA SER A 6 17.82 12.51 -2.48
C SER A 6 17.76 10.98 -2.59
N ASP A 7 18.91 10.32 -2.77
CA ASP A 7 19.00 8.85 -2.85
C ASP A 7 18.58 8.19 -1.52
N ARG A 8 18.92 8.82 -0.39
CA ARG A 8 18.50 8.38 0.94
C ARG A 8 16.98 8.45 1.11
N ASP A 9 16.37 9.54 0.65
CA ASP A 9 14.93 9.72 0.72
C ASP A 9 14.19 8.68 -0.14
N LEU A 10 14.69 8.39 -1.35
CA LEU A 10 14.14 7.32 -2.19
C LEU A 10 14.24 5.95 -1.51
N VAL A 11 15.38 5.64 -0.88
CA VAL A 11 15.56 4.37 -0.14
C VAL A 11 14.52 4.24 0.98
N GLU A 12 14.25 5.31 1.73
CA GLU A 12 13.22 5.30 2.78
C GLU A 12 11.80 5.14 2.21
N VAL A 13 11.48 5.81 1.09
CA VAL A 13 10.21 5.61 0.37
C VAL A 13 10.06 4.14 -0.04
N MET A 14 11.09 3.53 -0.60
CA MET A 14 11.05 2.14 -1.04
C MET A 14 10.93 1.16 0.14
N LYS A 15 11.64 1.40 1.25
CA LYS A 15 11.46 0.60 2.48
C LYS A 15 10.03 0.65 2.97
N ARG A 16 9.43 1.85 3.03
CA ARG A 16 8.03 2.02 3.44
C ARG A 16 7.09 1.33 2.46
N TYR A 17 7.31 1.47 1.16
CA TYR A 17 6.50 0.82 0.12
C TYR A 17 6.45 -0.70 0.31
N PHE A 18 7.60 -1.35 0.51
CA PHE A 18 7.64 -2.79 0.72
C PHE A 18 7.00 -3.22 2.04
N ALA A 19 7.16 -2.44 3.11
CA ALA A 19 6.50 -2.71 4.38
C ALA A 19 4.97 -2.61 4.27
N VAL A 20 4.46 -1.54 3.65
CA VAL A 20 3.01 -1.35 3.41
C VAL A 20 2.48 -2.44 2.48
N LYS A 21 3.23 -2.84 1.45
CA LYS A 21 2.85 -3.93 0.55
C LYS A 21 2.68 -5.26 1.29
N ALA A 22 3.59 -5.58 2.21
CA ALA A 22 3.46 -6.78 3.05
C ALA A 22 2.20 -6.70 3.93
N GLU A 23 1.97 -5.55 4.57
CA GLU A 23 0.80 -5.34 5.42
C GLU A 23 -0.53 -5.44 4.65
N VAL A 24 -0.59 -4.94 3.42
CA VAL A 24 -1.76 -5.11 2.53
C VAL A 24 -2.04 -6.59 2.28
N GLU A 25 -1.02 -7.39 2.01
CA GLU A 25 -1.21 -8.82 1.73
C GLU A 25 -1.64 -9.57 3.00
N ASP A 26 -1.08 -9.24 4.17
CA ASP A 26 -1.48 -9.82 5.44
C ASP A 26 -2.94 -9.53 5.76
N VAL A 27 -3.38 -8.28 5.65
CA VAL A 27 -4.78 -7.89 5.88
C VAL A 27 -5.70 -8.58 4.88
N LYS A 28 -5.30 -8.66 3.61
CA LYS A 28 -6.06 -9.36 2.58
C LYS A 28 -6.23 -10.85 2.89
N ILE A 29 -5.17 -11.54 3.31
CA ILE A 29 -5.23 -12.97 3.68
C ILE A 29 -6.21 -13.16 4.84
N ARG A 30 -6.15 -12.32 5.88
CA ARG A 30 -7.08 -12.40 7.03
C ARG A 30 -8.54 -12.17 6.60
N LEU A 31 -8.81 -11.14 5.81
CA LEU A 31 -10.15 -10.83 5.33
C LEU A 31 -10.70 -11.92 4.41
N GLU A 32 -9.87 -12.51 3.54
CA GLU A 32 -10.31 -13.61 2.69
C GLU A 32 -10.59 -14.89 3.48
N ALA A 33 -9.79 -15.20 4.50
CA ALA A 33 -10.06 -16.32 5.39
C ALA A 33 -11.39 -16.15 6.13
N ALA A 34 -11.57 -14.99 6.79
CA ALA A 34 -12.80 -14.67 7.50
C ALA A 34 -14.03 -14.68 6.57
N ARG A 35 -13.90 -14.16 5.34
CA ARG A 35 -14.98 -14.22 4.35
C ARG A 35 -15.36 -15.66 4.02
N ARG A 36 -14.38 -16.52 3.74
CA ARG A 36 -14.63 -17.92 3.39
C ARG A 36 -15.30 -18.68 4.53
N GLU A 37 -14.93 -18.38 5.78
CA GLU A 37 -15.54 -18.96 6.97
C GLU A 37 -16.97 -18.46 7.20
N SER A 38 -17.23 -17.17 6.96
CA SER A 38 -18.56 -16.57 7.12
C SER A 38 -19.58 -17.07 6.07
N GLY A 39 -19.11 -17.45 4.88
CA GLY A 39 -19.97 -17.78 3.74
C GLY A 39 -20.72 -16.57 3.16
N GLU A 40 -20.41 -15.35 3.61
CA GLU A 40 -21.09 -14.13 3.15
C GLU A 40 -20.76 -13.78 1.69
N GLU A 41 -21.72 -13.13 1.05
CA GLU A 41 -21.51 -12.51 -0.25
C GLU A 41 -20.42 -11.44 -0.16
N ILE A 42 -19.63 -11.29 -1.22
CA ILE A 42 -18.51 -10.33 -1.28
C ILE A 42 -18.97 -8.92 -0.91
N GLU A 43 -20.10 -8.47 -1.48
CA GLU A 43 -20.60 -7.11 -1.30
C GLU A 43 -21.01 -6.83 0.14
N ILE A 44 -21.60 -7.82 0.82
CA ILE A 44 -22.01 -7.71 2.22
C ILE A 44 -20.76 -7.71 3.12
N PHE A 45 -19.87 -8.68 2.90
CA PHE A 45 -18.68 -8.87 3.73
C PHE A 45 -17.76 -7.64 3.70
N TYR A 46 -17.51 -7.08 2.51
CA TYR A 46 -16.60 -5.93 2.35
C TYR A 46 -17.26 -4.57 2.55
N ASN A 47 -18.54 -4.52 2.98
CA ASN A 47 -19.18 -3.26 3.34
C ASN A 47 -18.97 -2.96 4.83
N PRO A 48 -18.11 -1.98 5.20
CA PRO A 48 -17.80 -1.69 6.59
C PRO A 48 -18.98 -1.06 7.36
N ARG A 49 -20.08 -0.69 6.68
CA ARG A 49 -21.31 -0.24 7.33
C ARG A 49 -22.24 -1.40 7.73
N ILE A 50 -22.01 -2.58 7.16
CA ILE A 50 -22.80 -3.79 7.40
C ILE A 50 -21.99 -4.78 8.24
N ASN A 51 -20.77 -5.08 7.81
CA ASN A 51 -19.84 -5.97 8.52
C ASN A 51 -19.02 -5.15 9.53
N ILE A 52 -19.63 -4.87 10.69
CA ILE A 52 -19.00 -4.09 11.76
C ILE A 52 -17.79 -4.82 12.35
N ASP A 53 -17.83 -6.15 12.39
CA ASP A 53 -16.78 -6.99 12.97
C ASP A 53 -15.45 -6.87 12.20
N HIS A 54 -15.52 -6.77 10.87
CA HIS A 54 -14.35 -6.59 10.01
C HIS A 54 -14.17 -5.16 9.47
N ALA A 55 -15.02 -4.21 9.89
CA ALA A 55 -14.99 -2.83 9.39
C ALA A 55 -13.62 -2.16 9.55
N ALA A 56 -12.94 -2.38 10.69
CA ALA A 56 -11.62 -1.82 10.94
C ALA A 56 -10.57 -2.35 9.94
N ASP A 57 -10.52 -3.67 9.72
CA ASP A 57 -9.60 -4.28 8.75
C ASP A 57 -9.92 -3.86 7.30
N ILE A 58 -11.20 -3.72 6.96
CA ILE A 58 -11.63 -3.26 5.63
C ILE A 58 -11.17 -1.82 5.37
N LEU A 59 -11.41 -0.92 6.33
CA LEU A 59 -10.98 0.48 6.24
C LEU A 59 -9.46 0.60 6.23
N HIS A 60 -8.77 -0.22 7.04
CA HIS A 60 -7.31 -0.27 7.08
C HIS A 60 -6.73 -0.74 5.73
N SER A 61 -7.28 -1.82 5.15
CA SER A 61 -6.89 -2.28 3.81
C SER A 61 -7.03 -1.18 2.76
N HIS A 62 -8.11 -0.39 2.83
CA HIS A 62 -8.31 0.73 1.92
C HIS A 62 -7.25 1.84 2.12
N SER A 63 -6.96 2.20 3.37
CA SER A 63 -5.92 3.18 3.71
C SER A 63 -4.54 2.76 3.21
N LEU A 64 -4.15 1.51 3.47
CA LEU A 64 -2.85 0.97 3.05
C LEU A 64 -2.70 0.95 1.51
N LYS A 65 -3.76 0.60 0.77
CA LYS A 65 -3.75 0.64 -0.70
C LYS A 65 -3.56 2.06 -1.23
N GLN A 66 -4.18 3.06 -0.59
CA GLN A 66 -3.95 4.47 -0.95
C GLN A 66 -2.52 4.91 -0.64
N GLU A 67 -1.97 4.49 0.51
CA GLU A 67 -0.57 4.78 0.87
C GLU A 67 0.40 4.18 -0.15
N LEU A 68 0.18 2.93 -0.55
CA LEU A 68 0.99 2.25 -1.56
C LEU A 68 0.99 3.00 -2.90
N ALA A 69 -0.17 3.49 -3.34
CA ALA A 69 -0.28 4.31 -4.55
C ALA A 69 0.53 5.61 -4.42
N ARG A 70 0.39 6.34 -3.29
CA ARG A 70 1.14 7.59 -3.06
C ARG A 70 2.65 7.37 -3.04
N LEU A 71 3.11 6.28 -2.44
CA LEU A 71 4.54 5.93 -2.40
C LEU A 71 5.09 5.61 -3.79
N MET A 72 4.29 4.93 -4.62
CA MET A 72 4.66 4.67 -6.02
C MET A 72 4.73 5.97 -6.83
N ASP A 73 3.74 6.86 -6.68
CA ASP A 73 3.74 8.18 -7.34
C ASP A 73 4.98 9.00 -6.97
N TRP A 74 5.39 8.97 -5.69
CA TRP A 74 6.61 9.62 -5.23
C TRP A 74 7.87 9.00 -5.84
N ALA A 75 7.96 7.67 -5.89
CA ALA A 75 9.09 6.98 -6.52
C ALA A 75 9.19 7.31 -8.03
N GLU A 76 8.06 7.34 -8.74
CA GLU A 76 8.01 7.72 -10.15
C GLU A 76 8.43 9.18 -10.39
N ALA A 77 7.95 10.10 -9.56
CA ALA A 77 8.32 11.52 -9.65
C ALA A 77 9.82 11.72 -9.48
N TRP A 78 10.45 10.92 -8.61
CA TRP A 78 11.88 10.93 -8.40
C TRP A 78 12.65 10.43 -9.63
N GLY A 79 12.25 9.30 -10.22
CA GLY A 79 12.86 8.79 -11.46
C GLY A 79 12.77 9.76 -12.64
N ARG A 80 11.70 10.58 -12.72
CA ARG A 80 11.57 11.63 -13.74
C ARG A 80 12.52 12.82 -13.49
N GLN A 81 12.79 13.17 -12.24
CA GLN A 81 13.74 14.24 -11.89
C GLN A 81 15.19 13.83 -12.16
N ASP A 82 15.55 12.58 -11.86
CA ASP A 82 16.88 12.03 -12.12
C ASP A 82 17.19 12.03 -13.63
N LEU A 83 16.27 11.54 -14.46
CA LEU A 83 16.37 11.59 -15.92
C LEU A 83 16.47 13.00 -16.51
N ALA A 84 15.92 14.01 -15.84
CA ALA A 84 16.02 15.41 -16.29
C ALA A 84 17.35 16.08 -15.90
N THR A 85 18.08 15.50 -14.95
CA THR A 85 19.33 16.05 -14.40
C THR A 85 20.57 15.45 -15.07
N ASP A 86 20.42 14.38 -15.86
CA ASP A 86 21.49 13.72 -16.61
C ASP A 86 21.41 14.10 -18.12
N PRO A 87 22.06 15.21 -18.56
CA PRO A 87 22.11 15.55 -19.98
C PRO A 87 23.09 14.62 -20.73
N ALA A 88 22.60 14.05 -21.84
CA ALA A 88 23.35 13.20 -22.78
C ALA A 88 24.60 13.86 -23.37
#